data_AF-A0AA36GSE9-F1
#
_entry.id   AF-A0AA36GSE9-F1
#
_cell.length_a   1.000
_cell.length_b   1.000
_cell.length_c   1.000
_cell.angle_alpha   90.00
_cell.angle_beta   90.00
_cell.angle_gamma   90.00
#
_symmetry.space_group_name_H-M   'P 1'
#
loop_
_entity.id
_entity.type
_entity.pdbx_description
1 polymer ?
#
loop_
_entity_poly.entity_id
_entity_poly.type
_entity_poly.pdbx_seq_one_letter_code
_entity_poly.pdbx_strand_id
1 'polypeptide(L)'
;MAVTWMRESVSNCLLKSAHEGKLVKFTVTKDLPTIGPRLKTSCSIFSICIGRFFKKLRTDYPDQFVELHFHTYETPFVQMQDDDVKINVTFAVDFYINPMKQHLKPLARLILSSSSTVIPEIIRNKFSGNLTETTDDIREDFSDIGEIPETFLNLFKKLFTMTSRVIVESILHKGVPIPVFDNVTISGSSEIRVFNKYIRLNADFEFE
;
A
#
# COMPACT_ATOMS: atom_id res chain seq x y z
N MET A 1 -28.71 21.58 1.31
CA MET A 1 -27.34 21.84 1.79
C MET A 1 -27.13 21.16 3.13
N ALA A 2 -26.04 20.43 3.29
CA ALA A 2 -25.58 19.93 4.57
C ALA A 2 -24.09 20.21 4.74
N VAL A 3 -23.66 20.40 5.98
CA VAL A 3 -22.26 20.55 6.33
C VAL A 3 -21.88 19.42 7.27
N THR A 4 -20.93 18.59 6.82
CA THR A 4 -20.44 17.45 7.59
C THR A 4 -18.98 17.67 7.94
N TRP A 5 -18.65 17.42 9.20
CA TRP A 5 -17.28 17.44 9.69
C TRP A 5 -16.86 16.02 10.06
N MET A 6 -15.72 15.58 9.57
CA MET A 6 -15.11 14.30 9.94
C MET A 6 -13.72 14.55 10.50
N ARG A 7 -13.47 14.06 11.71
CA ARG A 7 -12.15 14.11 12.33
C ARG A 7 -11.29 12.97 11.76
N GLU A 8 -9.98 13.19 11.63
CA GLU A 8 -9.02 12.17 11.21
C GLU A 8 -9.06 10.89 12.07
N SER A 9 -9.50 11.01 13.34
CA SER A 9 -9.67 9.88 14.26
C SER A 9 -10.64 8.83 13.73
N VAL A 10 -11.62 9.20 12.91
CA VAL A 10 -12.54 8.22 12.29
C VAL A 10 -11.77 7.29 11.37
N SER A 11 -10.98 7.85 10.44
CA SER A 11 -10.12 7.08 9.54
C SER A 11 -9.08 6.28 10.31
N ASN A 12 -8.44 6.88 11.32
CA ASN A 12 -7.42 6.22 12.13
C ASN A 12 -7.98 5.05 12.97
N CYS A 13 -9.21 5.14 13.49
CA CYS A 13 -9.87 4.02 14.17
C CYS A 13 -10.19 2.87 13.22
N LEU A 14 -10.62 3.17 11.98
CA LEU A 14 -10.85 2.15 10.95
C LEU A 14 -9.54 1.45 10.56
N LEU A 15 -8.47 2.21 10.32
CA LEU A 15 -7.16 1.66 9.98
C LEU A 15 -6.56 0.84 11.12
N LYS A 16 -6.71 1.29 12.37
CA LYS A 16 -6.34 0.52 13.56
C LYS A 16 -7.08 -0.81 13.63
N SER A 17 -8.40 -0.80 13.46
CA SER A 17 -9.20 -2.03 13.43
C SER A 17 -8.75 -2.99 12.32
N ALA A 18 -8.45 -2.46 11.13
CA ALA A 18 -7.97 -3.25 10.00
C ALA A 18 -6.58 -3.86 10.25
N HIS A 19 -5.68 -3.11 10.90
CA HIS A 19 -4.36 -3.57 11.30
C HIS A 19 -4.43 -4.68 12.36
N GLU A 20 -5.14 -4.42 13.47
CA GLU A 20 -5.32 -5.38 14.56
C GLU A 20 -6.04 -6.66 14.09
N GLY A 21 -7.01 -6.51 13.19
CA GLY A 21 -7.70 -7.61 12.52
C GLY A 21 -6.89 -8.33 11.45
N LYS A 22 -5.65 -7.90 11.15
CA LYS A 22 -4.77 -8.46 10.10
C LYS A 22 -5.46 -8.53 8.73
N LEU A 23 -6.24 -7.50 8.40
CA LEU A 23 -7.02 -7.41 7.17
C LEU A 23 -6.19 -6.86 6.00
N VAL A 24 -5.15 -6.08 6.29
CA VAL A 24 -4.26 -5.51 5.28
C VAL A 24 -3.04 -6.40 5.09
N LYS A 25 -3.22 -7.44 4.27
CA LYS A 25 -2.17 -8.37 3.88
C LYS A 25 -2.39 -8.91 2.48
N PHE A 26 -1.32 -9.17 1.75
CA PHE A 26 -1.37 -9.79 0.43
C PHE A 26 -0.08 -10.55 0.16
N THR A 27 -0.13 -11.54 -0.73
CA THR A 27 1.04 -12.34 -1.09
C THR A 27 1.29 -12.22 -2.59
N VAL A 28 2.53 -11.91 -2.93
CA VAL A 28 3.04 -11.91 -4.31
C VAL A 28 3.73 -13.25 -4.53
N THR A 29 3.19 -14.05 -5.44
CA THR A 29 3.67 -15.41 -5.74
C THR A 29 4.18 -15.51 -7.18
N LYS A 30 4.71 -16.69 -7.52
CA LYS A 30 5.16 -17.03 -8.88
C LYS A 30 4.06 -16.94 -9.95
N ASP A 31 2.78 -16.95 -9.55
CA ASP A 31 1.64 -17.02 -10.47
C ASP A 31 1.31 -15.66 -11.10
N LEU A 32 1.92 -14.58 -10.60
CA LEU A 32 1.83 -13.25 -11.20
C LEU A 32 2.75 -13.15 -12.43
N PRO A 33 2.24 -13.02 -13.66
CA PRO A 33 3.05 -13.15 -14.88
C PRO A 33 4.22 -12.18 -14.97
N THR A 34 4.02 -10.95 -14.49
CA THR A 34 5.02 -9.87 -14.55
C THR A 34 6.11 -10.00 -13.49
N ILE A 35 5.83 -10.63 -12.34
CA ILE A 35 6.73 -10.68 -11.18
C ILE A 35 7.32 -12.08 -10.99
N GLY A 36 6.59 -13.14 -11.31
CA GLY A 36 6.99 -14.53 -11.09
C GLY A 36 8.40 -14.89 -11.58
N PRO A 37 8.83 -14.48 -12.79
CA PRO A 37 10.20 -14.72 -13.25
C PRO A 37 11.28 -14.08 -12.36
N ARG A 38 10.99 -12.96 -11.70
CA ARG A 38 11.91 -12.26 -10.78
C ARG A 38 12.01 -12.95 -9.42
N LEU A 39 11.06 -13.81 -9.07
CA LEU A 39 11.00 -14.51 -7.78
C LEU A 39 11.76 -15.85 -7.76
N LYS A 40 12.38 -16.25 -8.88
CA LYS A 40 13.14 -17.50 -8.96
C LYS A 40 14.37 -17.51 -8.05
N THR A 41 14.63 -18.63 -7.39
CA THR A 41 15.87 -18.84 -6.62
C THR A 41 17.05 -19.22 -7.51
N SER A 42 16.79 -19.82 -8.68
CA SER A 42 17.78 -20.07 -9.75
C SER A 42 17.57 -19.09 -10.91
N CYS A 43 18.59 -18.28 -11.25
CA CYS A 43 18.54 -17.41 -12.43
C CYS A 43 19.30 -18.02 -13.61
N SER A 44 18.84 -17.77 -14.83
CA SER A 44 19.67 -17.96 -16.02
C SER A 44 20.72 -16.84 -16.08
N ILE A 45 21.76 -17.04 -16.89
CA ILE A 45 22.89 -16.09 -17.01
C ILE A 45 22.43 -14.66 -17.34
N PHE A 46 21.35 -14.52 -18.12
CA PHE A 46 20.83 -13.25 -18.60
C PHE A 46 19.58 -12.75 -17.86
N SER A 47 19.01 -13.52 -16.93
CA SER A 47 17.80 -13.09 -16.20
C SER A 47 18.14 -12.34 -14.92
N ILE A 48 17.31 -11.33 -14.60
CA ILE A 48 17.32 -10.67 -13.29
C ILE A 48 16.27 -11.36 -12.42
N CYS A 49 16.73 -12.10 -11.43
CA CYS A 49 15.87 -12.78 -10.46
C CYS A 49 16.49 -12.71 -9.06
N ILE A 50 15.68 -12.98 -8.02
CA ILE A 50 16.09 -12.83 -6.63
C ILE A 50 17.31 -13.70 -6.28
N GLY A 51 17.41 -14.90 -6.87
CA GLY A 51 18.57 -15.77 -6.73
C GLY A 51 19.92 -15.13 -7.09
N ARG A 52 19.94 -14.11 -7.95
CA ARG A 52 21.18 -13.41 -8.34
C ARG A 52 21.76 -12.58 -7.19
N PHE A 53 20.90 -12.10 -6.30
CA PHE A 53 21.29 -11.28 -5.16
C PHE A 53 21.63 -12.14 -3.93
N PHE A 54 21.03 -13.32 -3.80
CA PHE A 54 21.19 -14.17 -2.63
C PHE A 54 21.77 -15.53 -3.01
N LYS A 55 23.08 -15.70 -2.76
CA LYS A 55 23.77 -16.97 -3.01
C LYS A 55 23.11 -18.14 -2.26
N LYS A 56 22.68 -17.92 -1.02
CA LYS A 56 22.05 -18.95 -0.19
C LYS A 56 20.75 -19.48 -0.80
N LEU A 57 19.94 -18.63 -1.43
CA LEU A 57 18.74 -19.07 -2.14
C LEU A 57 19.05 -20.06 -3.27
N ARG A 58 20.11 -19.80 -4.05
CA ARG A 58 20.53 -20.69 -5.14
C ARG A 58 21.05 -22.03 -4.66
N THR A 59 21.75 -22.04 -3.53
CA THR A 59 22.43 -23.23 -3.02
C THR A 59 21.48 -24.11 -2.22
N ASP A 60 20.69 -23.51 -1.32
CA ASP A 60 19.87 -24.25 -0.37
C ASP A 60 18.48 -24.58 -0.95
N TYR A 61 18.01 -23.77 -1.91
CA TYR A 61 16.68 -23.89 -2.50
C TYR A 61 16.71 -23.82 -4.04
N PRO A 62 17.46 -24.70 -4.74
CA PRO A 62 17.58 -24.63 -6.19
C PRO A 62 16.23 -24.86 -6.91
N ASP A 63 16.00 -24.10 -7.97
CA ASP A 63 14.85 -24.21 -8.90
C ASP A 63 13.48 -24.01 -8.24
N GLN A 64 13.46 -23.26 -7.15
CA GLN A 64 12.27 -22.87 -6.42
C GLN A 64 11.91 -21.39 -6.67
N PHE A 65 10.87 -20.93 -5.98
CA PHE A 65 10.40 -19.57 -6.03
C PHE A 65 10.28 -19.01 -4.63
N VAL A 66 10.54 -17.71 -4.49
CA VAL A 66 10.23 -16.95 -3.30
C VAL A 66 8.80 -16.44 -3.38
N GLU A 67 8.05 -16.49 -2.28
CA GLU A 67 6.82 -15.72 -2.10
C GLU A 67 7.11 -14.52 -1.21
N LEU A 68 6.55 -13.36 -1.57
CA LEU A 68 6.66 -12.15 -0.78
C LEU A 68 5.33 -11.90 -0.09
N HIS A 69 5.30 -12.05 1.23
CA HIS A 69 4.10 -11.80 2.03
C HIS A 69 4.16 -10.40 2.63
N PHE A 70 3.29 -9.53 2.14
CA PHE A 70 3.15 -8.16 2.62
C PHE A 70 2.07 -8.13 3.70
N HIS A 71 2.38 -7.48 4.83
CA HIS A 71 1.40 -7.19 5.86
C HIS A 71 1.77 -5.89 6.58
N THR A 72 0.79 -5.20 7.15
CA THR A 72 1.08 -4.01 7.97
C THR A 72 2.00 -4.37 9.14
N TYR A 73 3.08 -3.61 9.30
CA TYR A 73 4.04 -3.74 10.40
C TYR A 73 3.63 -2.85 11.58
N GLU A 74 3.28 -1.60 11.28
CA GLU A 74 2.69 -0.65 12.22
C GLU A 74 1.26 -0.32 11.81
N THR A 75 0.49 0.27 12.73
CA THR A 75 -0.85 0.76 12.42
C THR A 75 -0.76 1.90 11.41
N PRO A 76 -1.40 1.79 10.22
CA PRO A 76 -1.47 2.89 9.28
C PRO A 76 -2.23 4.07 9.86
N PHE A 77 -1.85 5.28 9.49
CA PHE A 77 -2.53 6.48 9.99
C PHE A 77 -2.62 7.58 8.94
N VAL A 78 -3.64 8.40 9.11
CA VAL A 78 -3.98 9.57 8.33
C VAL A 78 -3.77 10.80 9.20
N GLN A 79 -3.16 11.81 8.60
CA GLN A 79 -3.05 13.15 9.15
C GLN A 79 -3.71 14.13 8.20
N MET A 80 -4.55 15.01 8.74
CA MET A 80 -5.20 16.08 7.98
C MET A 80 -4.51 17.40 8.33
N GLN A 81 -3.93 18.07 7.34
CA GLN A 81 -3.20 19.32 7.56
C GLN A 81 -3.39 20.27 6.37
N ASP A 82 -3.94 21.46 6.64
CA ASP A 82 -3.96 22.63 5.74
C ASP A 82 -4.07 22.28 4.23
N ASP A 83 -5.28 21.87 3.82
CA ASP A 83 -5.66 21.44 2.46
C ASP A 83 -5.16 20.07 1.97
N ASP A 84 -4.28 19.39 2.71
CA ASP A 84 -3.80 18.05 2.36
C ASP A 84 -4.19 16.95 3.36
N VAL A 85 -4.22 15.72 2.83
CA VAL A 85 -4.36 14.49 3.61
C VAL A 85 -3.14 13.64 3.40
N LYS A 86 -2.37 13.43 4.46
CA LYS A 86 -1.18 12.58 4.45
C LYS A 86 -1.51 11.19 4.99
N ILE A 87 -1.21 10.16 4.20
CA ILE A 87 -1.42 8.76 4.53
C ILE A 87 -0.06 8.12 4.74
N ASN A 88 0.19 7.60 5.95
CA ASN A 88 1.43 6.93 6.31
C ASN A 88 1.15 5.45 6.56
N VAL A 89 1.96 4.59 5.94
CA VAL A 89 1.82 3.14 6.03
C VAL A 89 3.19 2.49 6.16
N THR A 90 3.34 1.62 7.15
CA THR A 90 4.54 0.78 7.32
C THR A 90 4.16 -0.68 7.07
N PHE A 91 4.78 -1.30 6.06
CA PHE A 91 4.61 -2.72 5.74
C PHE A 91 5.86 -3.52 6.12
N ALA A 92 5.66 -4.76 6.55
CA ALA A 92 6.68 -5.79 6.53
C ALA A 92 6.48 -6.65 5.29
N VAL A 93 7.60 -7.04 4.67
CA VAL A 93 7.66 -7.95 3.54
C VAL A 93 8.47 -9.17 3.94
N ASP A 94 7.77 -10.27 4.15
CA ASP A 94 8.38 -11.54 4.50
C ASP A 94 8.70 -12.37 3.27
N PHE A 95 9.89 -12.95 3.25
CA PHE A 95 10.40 -13.78 2.16
C PHE A 95 10.22 -15.24 2.56
N TYR A 96 9.36 -15.97 1.85
CA TYR A 96 9.15 -17.40 2.08
C TYR A 96 9.56 -18.20 0.86
N ILE A 97 9.89 -19.48 1.06
CA ILE A 97 9.95 -20.42 -0.04
C ILE A 97 8.53 -20.82 -0.42
N ASN A 98 8.22 -20.77 -1.71
CA ASN A 98 6.93 -21.19 -2.24
C ASN A 98 6.75 -22.71 -2.12
N PRO A 99 5.63 -23.20 -1.56
CA PRO A 99 4.53 -22.44 -0.98
C PRO A 99 4.77 -22.10 0.50
N MET A 100 4.46 -20.88 0.92
CA MET A 100 4.59 -20.41 2.32
C MET A 100 3.90 -21.35 3.32
N LYS A 101 2.80 -22.00 2.94
CA LYS A 101 2.09 -22.96 3.80
C LYS A 101 2.96 -24.13 4.28
N GLN A 102 4.00 -24.49 3.53
CA GLN A 102 4.95 -25.56 3.88
C GLN A 102 6.20 -25.02 4.61
N HIS A 103 6.43 -23.71 4.56
CA HIS A 103 7.61 -23.04 5.10
C HIS A 103 7.17 -21.89 5.99
N LEU A 104 6.84 -22.19 7.26
CA LEU A 104 6.22 -21.22 8.17
C LEU A 104 7.19 -20.16 8.72
N LYS A 105 8.49 -20.34 8.55
CA LYS A 105 9.51 -19.37 9.00
C LYS A 105 9.96 -18.51 7.82
N PRO A 106 9.88 -17.17 7.91
CA PRO A 106 10.42 -16.28 6.90
C PRO A 106 11.95 -16.37 6.86
N LEU A 107 12.49 -16.30 5.65
CA LEU A 107 13.92 -16.31 5.36
C LEU A 107 14.56 -14.92 5.48
N ALA A 108 13.79 -13.87 5.24
CA ALA A 108 14.21 -12.48 5.40
C ALA A 108 12.96 -11.62 5.59
N ARG A 109 13.15 -10.42 6.12
CA ARG A 109 12.12 -9.39 6.22
C ARG A 109 12.67 -8.02 5.86
N LEU A 110 11.91 -7.31 5.04
CA LEU A 110 12.11 -5.89 4.77
C LEU A 110 10.99 -5.07 5.43
N ILE A 111 11.33 -3.87 5.90
CA ILE A 111 10.34 -2.87 6.33
C ILE A 111 10.26 -1.79 5.27
N LEU A 112 9.05 -1.54 4.79
CA LEU A 112 8.72 -0.51 3.82
C LEU A 112 7.89 0.56 4.51
N SER A 113 8.38 1.79 4.52
CA SER A 113 7.63 2.94 5.01
C SER A 113 7.20 3.78 3.82
N SER A 114 5.91 4.05 3.69
CA SER A 114 5.34 4.85 2.60
C SER A 114 4.54 6.00 3.18
N SER A 115 4.76 7.19 2.63
CA SER A 115 4.03 8.41 2.97
C SER A 115 3.51 9.03 1.68
N SER A 116 2.18 9.08 1.55
CA SER A 116 1.48 9.62 0.38
C SER A 116 0.64 10.84 0.74
N THR A 117 0.71 11.88 -0.07
CA THR A 117 -0.06 13.12 0.08
C THR A 117 -1.19 13.13 -0.93
N VAL A 118 -2.41 13.37 -0.45
CA VAL A 118 -3.65 13.32 -1.24
C VAL A 118 -4.39 14.64 -1.08
N ILE A 119 -4.87 15.19 -2.20
CA ILE A 119 -5.82 16.28 -2.22
C ILE A 119 -7.22 15.67 -2.38
N PRO A 120 -8.10 15.76 -1.37
CA PRO A 120 -9.45 15.21 -1.46
C PRO A 120 -10.29 15.90 -2.53
N GLU A 121 -11.18 15.13 -3.15
CA GLU A 121 -12.10 15.66 -4.16
C GLU A 121 -13.45 14.92 -4.10
N ILE A 122 -14.50 15.54 -4.65
CA ILE A 122 -15.79 14.91 -4.84
C ILE A 122 -15.92 14.54 -6.31
N ILE A 123 -16.09 13.25 -6.59
CA ILE A 123 -16.42 12.78 -7.94
C ILE A 123 -17.78 12.08 -7.85
N ARG A 124 -18.81 12.74 -8.41
CA ARG A 124 -20.22 12.31 -8.30
C ARG A 124 -20.62 12.26 -6.83
N ASN A 125 -21.04 11.10 -6.32
CA ASN A 125 -21.43 10.89 -4.92
C ASN A 125 -20.33 10.18 -4.12
N LYS A 126 -19.06 10.41 -4.43
CA LYS A 126 -17.93 9.73 -3.78
C LYS A 126 -16.87 10.71 -3.31
N PHE A 127 -16.34 10.42 -2.13
CA PHE A 127 -15.09 10.95 -1.64
C PHE A 127 -13.94 10.25 -2.38
N SER A 128 -13.23 11.00 -3.22
CA SER A 128 -12.06 10.59 -3.99
C SER A 128 -10.85 11.43 -3.54
N GLY A 129 -9.74 11.30 -4.23
CA GLY A 129 -8.62 12.22 -4.09
C GLY A 129 -7.60 12.07 -5.20
N ASN A 130 -6.82 13.12 -5.40
CA ASN A 130 -5.67 13.10 -6.30
C ASN A 130 -4.38 12.90 -5.49
N LEU A 131 -3.62 11.89 -5.88
CA LEU A 131 -2.31 11.61 -5.31
C LEU A 131 -1.26 12.58 -5.89
N THR A 132 -0.70 13.44 -5.04
CA THR A 132 0.30 14.42 -5.46
C THR A 132 1.71 13.88 -5.29
N GLU A 133 2.02 13.38 -4.10
CA GLU A 133 3.35 12.92 -3.72
C GLU A 133 3.30 11.55 -3.06
N THR A 134 4.32 10.72 -3.33
CA THR A 134 4.57 9.49 -2.59
C THR A 134 6.06 9.42 -2.31
N THR A 135 6.40 9.25 -1.04
CA THR A 135 7.76 8.99 -0.58
C THR A 135 7.80 7.61 0.03
N ASP A 136 8.77 6.81 -0.40
CA ASP A 136 8.99 5.47 0.14
C ASP A 136 10.39 5.36 0.73
N ASP A 137 10.50 4.55 1.77
CA ASP A 137 11.76 4.11 2.34
C ASP A 137 11.75 2.61 2.55
N ILE A 138 12.93 2.00 2.46
CA ILE A 138 13.12 0.57 2.64
C ILE A 138 14.32 0.32 3.53
N ARG A 139 14.16 -0.62 4.46
CA ARG A 139 15.27 -1.12 5.26
C ARG A 139 15.15 -2.62 5.49
N GLU A 140 16.28 -3.25 5.73
CA GLU A 140 16.33 -4.61 6.26
C GLU A 140 15.84 -4.63 7.72
N ASP A 141 15.07 -5.65 8.07
CA ASP A 141 14.80 -6.03 9.46
C ASP A 141 15.71 -7.19 9.87
N PHE A 142 15.69 -8.28 9.09
CA PHE A 142 16.61 -9.40 9.24
C PHE A 142 16.75 -10.18 7.92
N SER A 143 17.81 -10.99 7.81
CA SER A 143 18.03 -11.91 6.70
C SER A 143 18.81 -13.17 7.10
N ASP A 144 18.15 -14.33 7.01
CA ASP A 144 18.77 -15.66 7.14
C ASP A 144 19.35 -16.17 5.79
N ILE A 145 19.21 -15.40 4.70
CA ILE A 145 19.70 -15.72 3.34
C ILE A 145 20.96 -14.97 2.93
N GLY A 146 21.62 -14.34 3.91
CA GLY A 146 22.82 -13.51 3.74
C GLY A 146 22.50 -12.02 3.72
N GLU A 147 23.54 -11.18 3.72
CA GLU A 147 23.41 -9.72 3.68
C GLU A 147 22.58 -9.29 2.46
N ILE A 148 21.62 -8.38 2.65
CA ILE A 148 20.79 -7.88 1.57
C ILE A 148 21.56 -6.79 0.82
N PRO A 149 21.93 -7.01 -0.46
CA PRO A 149 22.71 -6.03 -1.20
C PRO A 149 21.96 -4.71 -1.38
N GLU A 150 22.64 -3.57 -1.24
CA GLU A 150 22.04 -2.25 -1.44
C GLU A 150 21.45 -2.08 -2.86
N THR A 151 22.06 -2.73 -3.86
CA THR A 151 21.53 -2.80 -5.23
C THR A 151 20.17 -3.48 -5.31
N PHE A 152 19.94 -4.51 -4.49
CA PHE A 152 18.64 -5.16 -4.39
C PHE A 152 17.63 -4.24 -3.71
N LEU A 153 17.99 -3.62 -2.58
CA LEU A 153 17.11 -2.67 -1.87
C LEU A 153 16.68 -1.52 -2.77
N ASN A 154 17.61 -0.93 -3.53
CA ASN A 154 17.32 0.16 -4.46
C ASN A 154 16.40 -0.27 -5.60
N LEU A 155 16.64 -1.45 -6.19
CA LEU A 155 15.77 -2.01 -7.22
C LEU A 155 14.37 -2.32 -6.67
N PHE A 156 14.30 -2.92 -5.49
CA PHE A 156 13.05 -3.28 -4.83
C PHE A 156 12.25 -2.03 -4.47
N LYS A 157 12.88 -1.01 -3.88
CA LYS A 157 12.29 0.30 -3.59
C LYS A 157 11.69 0.91 -4.85
N LYS A 158 12.46 0.98 -5.94
CA LYS A 158 11.99 1.55 -7.21
C LYS A 158 10.76 0.82 -7.77
N LEU A 159 10.74 -0.52 -7.70
CA LEU A 159 9.58 -1.31 -8.13
C LEU A 159 8.38 -1.12 -7.20
N PHE A 160 8.62 -1.08 -5.89
CA PHE A 160 7.59 -0.85 -4.89
C PHE A 160 6.95 0.52 -5.07
N THR A 161 7.72 1.60 -5.21
CA THR A 161 7.22 2.96 -5.43
C THR A 161 6.31 3.08 -6.65
N MET A 162 6.68 2.46 -7.77
CA MET A 162 5.80 2.45 -8.95
C MET A 162 4.49 1.72 -8.68
N THR A 163 4.56 0.60 -7.96
CA THR A 163 3.39 -0.25 -7.70
C THR A 163 2.47 0.35 -6.64
N SER A 164 3.04 0.90 -5.55
CA SER A 164 2.31 1.54 -4.46
C SER A 164 1.53 2.74 -4.98
N ARG A 165 2.15 3.57 -5.82
CA ARG A 165 1.48 4.71 -6.47
C ARG A 165 0.23 4.28 -7.23
N VAL A 166 0.34 3.28 -8.10
CA VAL A 166 -0.79 2.76 -8.90
C VAL A 166 -1.90 2.18 -8.01
N ILE A 167 -1.53 1.46 -6.94
CA ILE A 167 -2.51 0.90 -6.00
C ILE A 167 -3.26 2.02 -5.28
N VAL A 168 -2.54 3.03 -4.77
CA VAL A 168 -3.14 4.17 -4.07
C VAL A 168 -4.06 4.96 -5.00
N GLU A 169 -3.61 5.30 -6.20
CA GLU A 169 -4.43 5.99 -7.22
C GLU A 169 -5.70 5.19 -7.56
N SER A 170 -5.60 3.86 -7.69
CA SER A 170 -6.76 2.99 -7.94
C SER A 170 -7.76 2.99 -6.79
N ILE A 171 -7.28 2.96 -5.54
CA ILE A 171 -8.13 3.05 -4.35
C ILE A 171 -8.84 4.41 -4.28
N LEU A 172 -8.09 5.50 -4.52
CA LEU A 172 -8.64 6.86 -4.51
C LEU A 172 -9.69 7.02 -5.62
N HIS A 173 -9.41 6.57 -6.83
CA HIS A 173 -10.33 6.63 -7.96
C HIS A 173 -11.61 5.80 -7.72
N LYS A 174 -11.50 4.66 -7.04
CA LYS A 174 -12.68 3.88 -6.64
C LYS A 174 -13.57 4.68 -5.68
N GLY A 175 -12.94 5.44 -4.79
CA GLY A 175 -13.56 6.36 -3.84
C GLY A 175 -14.39 5.67 -2.75
N VAL A 176 -14.76 6.45 -1.73
CA VAL A 176 -15.70 6.05 -0.68
C VAL A 176 -17.05 6.70 -0.96
N PRO A 177 -18.16 5.94 -1.05
CA PRO A 177 -19.47 6.53 -1.28
C PRO A 177 -19.84 7.48 -0.13
N ILE A 178 -20.33 8.66 -0.47
CA ILE A 178 -20.91 9.60 0.49
C ILE A 178 -22.35 9.13 0.74
N PRO A 179 -22.76 8.90 1.98
CA PRO A 179 -24.10 8.42 2.28
C PRO A 179 -25.12 9.51 1.95
N VAL A 180 -25.88 9.28 0.87
CA VAL A 180 -27.00 10.12 0.42
C VAL A 180 -28.25 9.25 0.25
N PHE A 181 -29.43 9.85 0.34
CA PHE A 181 -30.69 9.14 0.09
C PHE A 181 -30.86 8.83 -1.40
N ASP A 182 -31.68 7.82 -1.70
CA ASP A 182 -32.10 7.52 -3.07
C ASP A 182 -32.77 8.77 -3.69
N ASN A 183 -32.42 9.07 -4.95
CA ASN A 183 -32.82 10.28 -5.72
C ASN A 183 -32.17 11.60 -5.28
N VAL A 184 -31.11 11.55 -4.48
CA VAL A 184 -30.30 12.73 -4.14
C VAL A 184 -28.89 12.58 -4.69
N THR A 185 -28.44 13.58 -5.43
CA THR A 185 -27.05 13.69 -5.91
C THR A 185 -26.34 14.87 -5.27
N ILE A 186 -25.02 14.78 -5.21
CA ILE A 186 -24.16 15.86 -4.72
C ILE A 186 -23.87 16.79 -5.89
N SER A 187 -24.27 18.05 -5.73
CA SER A 187 -24.03 19.09 -6.72
C SER A 187 -22.54 19.35 -6.92
N GLY A 188 -22.17 19.75 -8.14
CA GLY A 188 -20.82 20.20 -8.46
C GLY A 188 -20.37 21.47 -7.73
N SER A 189 -21.28 22.21 -7.09
CA SER A 189 -20.93 23.34 -6.21
C SER A 189 -20.42 22.91 -4.83
N SER A 190 -20.52 21.62 -4.50
CA SER A 190 -20.06 21.08 -3.22
C SER A 190 -18.55 21.19 -3.09
N GLU A 191 -18.08 21.52 -1.89
CA GLU A 191 -16.65 21.67 -1.62
C GLU A 191 -16.18 20.76 -0.49
N ILE A 192 -14.95 20.28 -0.61
CA ILE A 192 -14.19 19.69 0.49
C ILE A 192 -13.12 20.69 0.91
N ARG A 193 -12.99 20.91 2.22
CA ARG A 193 -11.87 21.65 2.79
C ARG A 193 -11.20 20.82 3.87
N VAL A 194 -9.88 20.79 3.86
CA VAL A 194 -9.10 20.09 4.88
C VAL A 194 -8.53 21.10 5.86
N PHE A 195 -8.79 20.86 7.13
CA PHE A 195 -8.27 21.62 8.25
C PHE A 195 -7.37 20.72 9.08
N ASN A 196 -6.58 21.31 9.96
CA ASN A 196 -5.81 20.56 10.94
C ASN A 196 -6.72 19.60 11.73
N LYS A 197 -6.52 18.28 11.56
CA LYS A 197 -7.27 17.14 12.14
C LYS A 197 -8.70 16.93 11.66
N TYR A 198 -9.23 17.73 10.73
CA TYR A 198 -10.61 17.61 10.28
C TYR A 198 -10.75 17.83 8.78
N ILE A 199 -11.75 17.19 8.21
CA ILE A 199 -12.22 17.49 6.86
C ILE A 199 -13.66 17.95 6.94
N ARG A 200 -13.97 19.02 6.22
CA ARG A 200 -15.32 19.58 6.08
C ARG A 200 -15.82 19.31 4.67
N LEU A 201 -16.96 18.65 4.59
CA LEU A 201 -17.74 18.52 3.37
C LEU A 201 -18.90 19.51 3.44
N ASN A 202 -18.90 20.50 2.55
CA ASN A 202 -20.08 21.33 2.30
C ASN A 202 -20.79 20.74 1.08
N ALA A 203 -21.84 19.98 1.35
CA ALA A 203 -22.60 19.28 0.31
C ALA A 203 -23.85 20.08 -0.05
N ASP A 204 -23.92 20.50 -1.30
CA ASP A 204 -25.16 20.91 -1.93
C ASP A 204 -25.81 19.70 -2.59
N PHE A 205 -27.12 19.59 -2.43
CA PHE A 205 -27.88 18.44 -2.89
C PHE A 205 -28.78 18.85 -4.05
N GLU A 206 -28.77 18.03 -5.09
CA GLU A 206 -29.69 18.10 -6.22
C GLU A 206 -30.62 16.90 -6.14
N PHE A 207 -31.91 17.13 -6.42
CA PHE A 207 -32.89 16.07 -6.56
C PHE A 207 -32.96 15.67 -8.03
N GLU A 208 -32.91 14.37 -8.29
CA GLU A 208 -33.20 13.80 -9.61
C GLU A 208 -34.71 13.73 -9.88
#